data_AF-G2WAE9-F1
#
_entry.id   AF-G2WAE9-F1
#
_cell.length_a   1.000
_cell.length_b   1.000
_cell.length_c   1.000
_cell.angle_alpha   90.00
_cell.angle_beta   90.00
_cell.angle_gamma   90.00
#
_symmetry.space_group_name_H-M   'P 1'
#
loop_
_entity.id
_entity.type
_entity.pdbx_description
1 polymer ?
#
loop_
_entity_poly.entity_id
_entity_poly.type
_entity_poly.pdbx_seq_one_letter_code
_entity_poly.pdbx_strand_id
1 'polypeptide(L)'
;MPAPQDPRNLPIRQQMEALIRRKQAEITQGLESIDTVKFHADTWTRGNDGGGGTSMVIQDGTTFEKGGVNVSVVYGQLSPAAVSAMKADHKNLRLPEDPKTGLPVTDG
;
A
#
# COMPACT_ATOMS: atom_id res chain seq x y z
N MET A 1 28.41 -8.09 -11.36
CA MET A 1 27.79 -8.52 -10.09
C MET A 1 27.29 -7.27 -9.39
N PRO A 2 25.98 -7.00 -9.28
CA PRO A 2 25.54 -5.89 -8.43
C PRO A 2 25.88 -6.24 -6.97
N ALA A 3 26.37 -5.25 -6.23
CA ALA A 3 26.79 -5.41 -4.85
C ALA A 3 25.60 -5.86 -3.96
N PRO A 4 25.85 -6.65 -2.89
CA PRO A 4 24.83 -6.95 -1.89
C PRO A 4 24.33 -5.63 -1.28
N GLN A 5 23.07 -5.29 -1.49
CA GLN A 5 22.48 -4.09 -0.90
C GLN A 5 22.16 -4.37 0.57
N ASP A 6 22.85 -3.70 1.50
CA ASP A 6 22.51 -3.78 2.94
C ASP A 6 21.06 -3.30 3.13
N PRO A 7 20.14 -4.16 3.62
CA PRO A 7 18.72 -3.81 3.78
C PRO A 7 18.49 -2.58 4.65
N ARG A 8 19.43 -2.28 5.56
CA ARG A 8 19.34 -1.14 6.49
C ARG A 8 19.63 0.20 5.82
N ASN A 9 20.21 0.19 4.62
CA ASN A 9 20.63 1.40 3.91
C ASN A 9 19.69 1.79 2.75
N LEU A 10 18.57 1.08 2.59
CA LEU A 10 17.55 1.40 1.59
C LEU A 10 16.61 2.50 2.11
N PRO A 11 16.04 3.35 1.24
CA PRO A 11 14.91 4.22 1.59
C PRO A 11 13.79 3.46 2.30
N ILE A 12 13.21 4.06 3.34
CA ILE A 12 12.14 3.44 4.16
C ILE A 12 10.98 2.90 3.32
N ARG A 13 10.61 3.60 2.24
CA ARG A 13 9.55 3.14 1.32
C ARG A 13 9.84 1.74 0.72
N GLN A 14 11.10 1.49 0.36
CA GLN A 14 11.52 0.21 -0.23
C GLN A 14 11.60 -0.87 0.84
N GLN A 15 12.10 -0.53 2.04
CA GLN A 15 12.11 -1.45 3.17
C GLN A 15 10.69 -1.88 3.57
N MET A 16 9.76 -0.92 3.62
CA MET A 16 8.37 -1.18 3.97
C MET A 16 7.66 -2.01 2.90
N GLU A 17 7.85 -1.69 1.61
CA GLU A 17 7.30 -2.50 0.51
C GLU A 17 7.79 -3.96 0.57
N ALA A 18 9.09 -4.18 0.77
CA ALA A 18 9.64 -5.52 0.93
C ALA A 18 9.07 -6.24 2.15
N LEU A 19 8.91 -5.54 3.28
CA LEU A 19 8.35 -6.08 4.50
C LEU A 19 6.89 -6.53 4.32
N ILE A 20 6.03 -5.68 3.78
CA ILE A 20 4.60 -5.99 3.64
C ILE A 20 4.34 -7.09 2.62
N ARG A 21 5.10 -7.14 1.51
CA ARG A 21 5.00 -8.24 0.52
C ARG A 21 5.42 -9.57 1.13
N ARG A 22 6.51 -9.57 1.91
CA ARG A 22 6.94 -10.77 2.64
C ARG A 22 5.90 -11.21 3.67
N LYS A 23 5.34 -10.27 4.43
CA LYS A 23 4.30 -10.60 5.43
C LYS A 23 2.99 -11.05 4.81
N GLN A 24 2.59 -10.52 3.65
CA GLN A 24 1.46 -11.04 2.90
C GLN A 24 1.66 -12.54 2.60
N ALA A 25 2.82 -12.92 2.05
CA ALA A 25 3.13 -14.31 1.75
C ALA A 25 3.17 -15.20 3.01
N GLU A 26 3.83 -14.74 4.08
CA GLU A 26 3.89 -15.48 5.36
C GLU A 26 2.49 -15.68 5.97
N ILE A 27 1.64 -14.65 5.95
CA ILE A 27 0.28 -14.70 6.50
C ILE A 27 -0.60 -15.61 5.65
N THR A 28 -0.61 -15.45 4.32
CA THR A 28 -1.45 -16.30 3.45
C THR A 28 -1.05 -17.76 3.58
N GLN A 29 0.26 -18.06 3.59
CA GLN A 29 0.75 -19.44 3.79
C GLN A 29 0.37 -19.99 5.17
N GLY A 30 0.42 -19.17 6.22
CA GLY A 30 -0.02 -19.56 7.56
C GLY A 30 -1.50 -19.90 7.61
N LEU A 31 -2.36 -19.08 6.99
CA LEU A 31 -3.80 -19.32 6.91
C LEU A 31 -4.14 -20.55 6.05
N GLU A 32 -3.42 -20.74 4.94
CA GLU A 32 -3.55 -21.93 4.07
C GLU A 32 -3.10 -23.25 4.71
N SER A 33 -2.35 -23.19 5.81
CA SER A 33 -1.88 -24.39 6.51
C SER A 33 -2.97 -25.04 7.36
N ILE A 34 -4.02 -24.29 7.68
CA ILE A 34 -5.15 -24.73 8.50
C ILE A 34 -6.46 -24.82 7.71
N ASP A 35 -6.46 -24.52 6.40
CA ASP A 35 -7.63 -24.60 5.53
C ASP A 35 -7.37 -25.55 4.34
N THR A 36 -8.44 -26.00 3.68
CA THR A 36 -8.40 -26.89 2.51
C THR A 36 -8.26 -26.15 1.19
N VAL A 37 -8.52 -24.85 1.17
CA VAL A 37 -8.44 -23.99 -0.02
C VAL A 37 -7.21 -23.08 0.02
N LYS A 38 -6.84 -22.51 -1.13
CA LYS A 38 -5.68 -21.62 -1.28
C LYS A 38 -6.12 -20.21 -1.63
N PHE A 39 -5.24 -19.24 -1.38
CA PHE A 39 -5.50 -17.87 -1.81
C PHE A 39 -5.35 -17.73 -3.32
N HIS A 40 -6.24 -16.95 -3.91
CA HIS A 40 -6.20 -16.50 -5.29
C HIS A 40 -5.66 -15.07 -5.34
N ALA A 41 -4.61 -14.87 -6.15
CA ALA A 41 -4.01 -13.56 -6.34
C ALA A 41 -4.75 -12.76 -7.41
N ASP A 42 -5.24 -11.59 -7.05
CA ASP A 42 -5.74 -10.57 -7.96
C ASP A 42 -4.78 -9.38 -7.95
N THR A 43 -3.97 -9.26 -9.00
CA THR A 43 -3.01 -8.17 -9.14
C THR A 43 -3.57 -7.11 -10.07
N TRP A 44 -3.55 -5.87 -9.60
CA TRP A 44 -4.05 -4.73 -10.33
C TRP A 44 -3.01 -3.62 -10.37
N THR A 45 -3.08 -2.81 -11.43
CA THR A 45 -2.21 -1.66 -11.62
C THR A 45 -3.09 -0.42 -11.80
N ARG A 46 -2.68 0.68 -11.18
CA ARG A 46 -3.31 1.98 -11.40
C ARG A 46 -2.65 2.62 -12.62
N GLY A 47 -3.43 3.02 -13.62
CA GLY A 47 -2.91 3.70 -14.81
C GLY A 47 -2.08 4.96 -14.47
N ASN A 48 -1.28 5.44 -15.43
CA ASN A 48 -0.40 6.62 -15.31
C ASN A 48 0.69 6.51 -14.24
N ASP A 49 1.36 5.36 -14.12
CA ASP A 49 2.40 5.09 -13.12
C ASP A 49 1.96 5.31 -11.66
N GLY A 50 0.64 5.27 -11.41
CA GLY A 50 0.03 5.53 -10.10
C GLY A 50 0.26 4.44 -9.06
N GLY A 51 1.11 3.46 -9.36
CA GLY A 51 1.36 2.27 -8.54
C GLY A 51 0.38 1.13 -8.82
N GLY A 52 0.11 0.30 -7.82
CA GLY A 52 -0.73 -0.88 -7.95
C GLY A 52 -0.77 -1.70 -6.67
N GLY A 53 -1.24 -2.94 -6.76
CA GLY A 53 -1.34 -3.81 -5.61
C GLY A 53 -1.67 -5.24 -5.98
N THR A 54 -1.60 -6.11 -4.98
CA THR A 54 -1.98 -7.51 -5.07
C THR A 54 -2.93 -7.82 -3.92
N SER A 55 -4.14 -8.24 -4.27
CA SER A 55 -5.17 -8.69 -3.35
C SER A 55 -5.19 -10.21 -3.35
N MET A 56 -4.87 -10.84 -2.22
CA MET A 56 -4.96 -12.29 -2.07
C MET A 56 -6.31 -12.62 -1.44
N VAL A 57 -7.16 -13.37 -2.13
CA VAL A 57 -8.52 -13.70 -1.68
C VAL A 57 -8.66 -15.20 -1.46
N ILE A 58 -9.23 -15.59 -0.32
CA ILE A 58 -9.61 -16.98 0.01
C ILE A 58 -11.14 -17.02 0.18
N GLN A 59 -11.79 -18.06 -0.33
CA GLN A 59 -13.24 -18.23 -0.23
C GLN A 59 -13.61 -19.70 -0.25
N ASP A 60 -14.77 -20.02 0.34
CA ASP A 60 -15.37 -21.35 0.35
C ASP A 60 -14.46 -22.44 0.95
N GLY A 61 -13.68 -22.06 1.98
CA GLY A 61 -12.83 -22.96 2.75
C GLY A 61 -13.60 -23.70 3.85
N THR A 62 -13.01 -24.77 4.36
CA THR A 62 -13.56 -25.48 5.54
C THR A 62 -13.38 -24.68 6.82
N THR A 63 -12.41 -23.75 6.85
CA THR A 63 -12.09 -22.92 8.01
C THR A 63 -12.49 -21.47 7.78
N PHE A 64 -12.18 -20.93 6.61
CA PHE A 64 -12.52 -19.56 6.24
C PHE A 64 -13.60 -19.54 5.16
N GLU A 65 -14.78 -19.01 5.51
CA GLU A 65 -15.85 -18.73 4.54
C GLU A 65 -15.38 -17.73 3.48
N LYS A 66 -14.74 -16.63 3.92
CA LYS A 66 -14.13 -15.63 3.04
C LYS A 66 -13.05 -14.82 3.77
N GLY A 67 -11.97 -14.49 3.08
CA GLY A 67 -10.87 -13.71 3.62
C GLY A 67 -10.07 -12.98 2.54
N GLY A 68 -9.37 -11.92 2.93
CA GLY A 68 -8.55 -11.13 2.02
C GLY A 68 -7.30 -10.57 2.69
N VAL A 69 -6.15 -10.70 2.04
CA VAL A 69 -4.87 -10.10 2.46
C VAL A 69 -4.35 -9.24 1.32
N ASN A 70 -4.41 -7.92 1.49
CA ASN A 70 -4.15 -6.97 0.41
C ASN A 70 -2.85 -6.19 0.66
N VAL A 71 -2.06 -6.01 -0.40
CA VAL A 71 -0.91 -5.11 -0.42
C VAL A 71 -1.10 -4.11 -1.54
N SER A 72 -1.01 -2.82 -1.20
CA SER A 72 -1.12 -1.72 -2.15
C SER A 72 0.08 -0.80 -2.01
N VAL A 73 0.69 -0.45 -3.15
CA VAL A 73 1.82 0.48 -3.26
C VAL A 73 1.43 1.51 -4.31
N VAL A 74 1.01 2.69 -3.84
CA VAL A 74 0.45 3.74 -4.69
C VAL A 74 1.41 4.92 -4.72
N TYR A 75 1.62 5.46 -5.91
CA TYR A 75 2.41 6.66 -6.16
C TYR A 75 1.53 7.72 -6.81
N GLY A 76 1.81 8.99 -6.54
CA GLY A 76 1.07 10.10 -7.13
C GLY A 76 1.24 11.40 -6.37
N GLN A 77 0.61 12.44 -6.90
CA GLN A 77 0.48 13.71 -6.20
C GLN A 77 -0.81 13.70 -5.37
N LEU A 78 -0.72 14.24 -4.17
CA LEU A 78 -1.88 14.44 -3.30
C LEU A 78 -2.65 15.68 -3.80
N SER A 79 -3.93 15.51 -4.13
CA SER A 79 -4.82 16.64 -4.39
C SER A 79 -5.11 17.40 -3.09
N PRO A 80 -5.43 18.72 -3.14
CA PRO A 80 -5.76 19.48 -1.93
C PRO A 80 -6.94 18.87 -1.14
N ALA A 81 -7.95 18.33 -1.83
CA ALA A 81 -9.03 17.56 -1.22
C ALA A 81 -8.55 16.32 -0.42
N ALA A 82 -7.59 15.54 -0.96
CA ALA A 82 -7.04 14.38 -0.26
C ALA A 82 -6.21 14.79 0.95
N VAL A 83 -5.43 15.89 0.84
CA VAL A 83 -4.69 16.46 1.96
C VAL A 83 -5.65 16.90 3.07
N SER A 84 -6.76 17.55 2.72
CA SER A 84 -7.79 17.96 3.68
C SER A 84 -8.39 16.77 4.44
N ALA A 85 -8.72 15.68 3.73
CA ALA A 85 -9.26 14.45 4.34
C ALA A 85 -8.27 13.77 5.31
N MET A 86 -6.96 13.86 5.04
CA MET A 86 -5.93 13.25 5.89
C MET A 86 -5.48 14.17 7.04
N LYS A 87 -5.71 15.49 6.95
CA LYS A 87 -5.13 16.48 7.86
C LYS A 87 -5.55 16.29 9.32
N ALA A 88 -6.76 15.80 9.57
CA ALA A 88 -7.30 15.60 10.91
C ALA A 88 -6.41 14.69 11.79
N ASP A 89 -5.81 13.66 11.19
CA ASP A 89 -5.02 12.64 11.90
C ASP A 89 -3.51 12.76 11.68
N HIS A 90 -3.06 13.77 10.93
CA HIS A 90 -1.65 13.92 10.54
C HIS A 90 -1.10 15.31 10.93
N LYS A 91 -0.55 15.40 12.14
CA LYS A 91 -0.05 16.65 12.77
C LYS A 91 0.95 17.47 11.94
N ASN A 92 1.70 16.82 11.05
CA ASN A 92 2.74 17.45 10.25
C ASN A 92 2.35 17.68 8.78
N LEU A 93 1.11 17.36 8.39
CA LEU A 93 0.65 17.53 7.01
C LEU A 93 0.21 18.99 6.78
N ARG A 94 0.92 19.69 5.90
CA ARG A 94 0.60 21.06 5.50
C ARG A 94 -0.13 21.06 4.16
N LEU A 95 -1.05 22.00 3.98
CA LEU A 95 -1.69 22.20 2.67
C LEU A 95 -0.65 22.74 1.68
N PRO A 96 -0.73 22.35 0.39
CA PRO A 96 0.07 22.98 -0.64
C PRO A 96 -0.19 24.49 -0.65
N GLU A 97 0.87 25.31 -0.68
CA GLU A 97 0.78 26.77 -0.78
C GLU A 97 0.95 27.18 -2.25
N ASP A 98 0.17 28.16 -2.71
CA ASP A 98 0.32 28.72 -4.05
C ASP A 98 1.63 29.55 -4.10
N PRO A 99 2.56 29.24 -5.02
CA PRO A 99 3.85 29.93 -5.11
C PRO A 99 3.76 31.43 -5.44
N LYS A 100 2.61 31.93 -5.90
CA LYS A 100 2.41 33.36 -6.20
C LYS A 100 1.79 34.14 -5.04
N THR A 101 0.97 33.49 -4.21
CA THR A 101 0.18 34.18 -3.18
C THR A 101 0.58 33.80 -1.76
N GLY A 102 1.33 32.70 -1.57
CA GLY A 102 1.72 32.18 -0.25
C GLY A 102 0.53 31.70 0.59
N LEU A 103 -0.66 31.62 0.00
CA LEU A 103 -1.88 31.17 0.66
C LEU A 103 -2.08 29.67 0.40
N PRO A 104 -2.75 28.94 1.32
CA PRO A 104 -3.11 27.55 1.09
C PRO A 104 -4.00 27.42 -0.15
N VAL A 105 -3.68 26.48 -1.05
CA VAL A 105 -4.54 26.13 -2.17
C VAL A 105 -5.79 25.46 -1.60
N THR A 106 -6.86 26.24 -1.46
CA THR A 106 -8.20 25.72 -1.17
C THR A 106 -8.89 25.49 -2.49
N ASP A 107 -9.21 24.24 -2.82
CA ASP A 107 -10.15 23.94 -3.91
C ASP A 107 -11.46 24.66 -3.57
N GLY A 108 -11.81 25.66 -4.39
CA GLY A 108 -13.14 26.25 -4.42
C GLY A 108 -14.14 25.29 -5.04
#